data_AF-A0A379QK08-F1
#
_entry.id   AF-A0A379QK08-F1
#
_cell.length_a   1.000
_cell.length_b   1.000
_cell.length_c   1.000
_cell.angle_alpha   90.00
_cell.angle_beta   90.00
_cell.angle_gamma   90.00
#
_symmetry.space_group_name_H-M   'P 1'
#
loop_
_entity.id
_entity.type
_entity.pdbx_description
1 polymer ?
#
loop_
_entity_poly.entity_id
_entity_poly.type
_entity_poly.pdbx_seq_one_letter_code
_entity_poly.pdbx_strand_id
1 'polypeptide(L)'
;MSNIDKRALREEFLYMQDHYSDPADRERQEIYIAAEAVLDELESKQTFQQAFFRQSLMYDVVAEAYEEAKEQIAKDVEIKARLCLESNSLFDRLRAAEKRIAELTDQKATWVSWAENASGMVDMLRLRIAELERSETQLINERDYAESALNDAYKAVMGQAPEWSNWFSFENAIDEIELVCELWRNQTDDVIQFRQRIQELEAKLANPVLLPKTNGYWNEQEKAYEEAITLAKQRIRMAGFRCEGDE
;
A
#
# COMPACT_ATOMS: atom_id res chain seq x y z
N MET A 1 -39.70 104.53 8.90
CA MET A 1 -40.51 104.86 10.08
C MET A 1 -39.57 105.39 11.15
N SER A 2 -39.78 106.61 11.64
CA SER A 2 -38.95 107.21 12.68
C SER A 2 -38.89 106.27 13.89
N ASN A 3 -37.68 105.86 14.29
CA ASN A 3 -37.50 104.98 15.45
C ASN A 3 -37.67 105.85 16.70
N ILE A 4 -38.89 105.89 17.22
CA ILE A 4 -39.20 106.65 18.43
C ILE A 4 -38.38 106.06 19.58
N ASP A 5 -37.52 106.87 20.19
CA ASP A 5 -36.75 106.47 21.36
C ASP A 5 -37.66 106.47 22.59
N LYS A 6 -38.20 105.28 22.90
CA LYS A 6 -39.12 105.07 24.03
C LYS A 6 -38.46 105.39 25.37
N ARG A 7 -37.14 105.23 25.49
CA ARG A 7 -36.39 105.57 26.70
C ARG A 7 -36.34 107.09 26.88
N ALA A 8 -36.07 107.83 25.82
CA ALA A 8 -36.12 109.29 25.84
C ALA A 8 -37.53 109.80 26.19
N LEU A 9 -38.60 109.17 25.69
CA LEU A 9 -39.98 109.53 26.06
C LEU A 9 -40.32 109.23 27.52
N ARG A 10 -39.85 108.11 28.08
CA ARG A 10 -40.00 107.81 29.51
C ARG A 10 -39.26 108.81 30.38
N GLU A 11 -38.04 109.19 29.98
CA GLU A 11 -37.23 110.20 30.68
C GLU A 11 -37.91 111.59 30.65
N GLU A 12 -38.53 111.98 29.52
CA GLU A 12 -39.34 113.19 29.41
C GLU A 12 -40.62 113.14 30.26
N PHE A 13 -41.33 112.00 30.31
CA PHE A 13 -42.51 111.84 31.16
C PHE A 13 -42.18 111.89 32.65
N LEU A 14 -41.06 111.28 33.07
CA LEU A 14 -40.55 111.37 34.44
C LEU A 14 -40.14 112.80 34.80
N TYR A 15 -39.41 113.50 33.91
CA TYR A 15 -39.02 114.88 34.11
C TYR A 15 -40.24 115.80 34.29
N MET A 16 -41.30 115.59 33.49
CA MET A 16 -42.55 116.34 33.60
C MET A 16 -43.32 115.98 34.88
N GLN A 17 -43.39 114.71 35.26
CA GLN A 17 -44.06 114.27 36.50
C GLN A 17 -43.44 114.88 37.76
N ASP A 18 -42.10 115.02 37.79
CA ASP A 18 -41.36 115.68 38.89
C ASP A 18 -41.61 117.19 38.97
N HIS A 19 -41.91 117.86 37.85
CA HIS A 19 -42.13 119.31 37.78
C HIS A 19 -43.60 119.74 37.95
N TYR A 20 -44.56 118.86 37.67
CA TYR A 20 -46.00 119.10 37.81
C TYR A 20 -46.59 118.35 39.01
N SER A 21 -46.12 118.63 40.23
CA SER A 21 -46.62 118.02 41.49
C SER A 21 -47.64 118.88 42.27
N ASP A 22 -48.05 120.04 41.75
CA ASP A 22 -49.04 120.95 42.36
C ASP A 22 -50.49 120.43 42.16
N PRO A 23 -51.37 120.46 43.19
CA PRO A 23 -52.78 120.09 43.07
C PRO A 23 -53.56 120.79 41.94
N ALA A 24 -53.10 121.92 41.40
CA ALA A 24 -53.70 122.63 40.28
C ALA A 24 -53.45 121.97 38.89
N ASP A 25 -52.48 121.06 38.76
CA ASP A 25 -52.04 120.47 37.48
C ASP A 25 -52.56 119.04 37.22
N ARG A 26 -53.59 118.63 37.97
CA ARG A 26 -54.15 117.27 37.98
C ARG A 26 -54.54 116.71 36.60
N GLU A 27 -55.14 117.54 35.74
CA GLU A 27 -55.50 117.11 34.38
C GLU A 27 -54.29 116.71 33.53
N ARG A 28 -53.15 117.39 33.72
CA ARG A 28 -51.90 117.05 33.00
C ARG A 28 -51.28 115.76 33.55
N GLN A 29 -51.32 115.56 34.87
CA GLN A 29 -50.87 114.31 35.51
C GLN A 29 -51.67 113.10 34.99
N GLU A 30 -53.00 113.23 34.89
CA GLU A 30 -53.87 112.17 34.36
C GLU A 30 -53.52 111.81 32.90
N ILE A 31 -53.17 112.81 32.08
CA ILE A 31 -52.70 112.60 30.71
C ILE A 31 -51.34 111.88 30.67
N TYR A 32 -50.39 112.23 31.54
CA TYR A 32 -49.08 111.57 31.57
C TYR A 32 -49.17 110.12 32.06
N ILE A 33 -49.97 109.85 33.08
CA ILE A 33 -50.25 108.47 33.55
C ILE A 33 -50.89 107.66 32.43
N ALA A 34 -51.82 108.25 31.68
CA ALA A 34 -52.41 107.59 30.52
C ALA A 34 -51.39 107.35 29.39
N ALA A 35 -50.49 108.31 29.13
CA ALA A 35 -49.44 108.18 28.12
C ALA A 35 -48.38 107.13 28.49
N GLU A 36 -47.98 107.06 29.75
CA GLU A 36 -47.08 106.03 30.27
C GLU A 36 -47.72 104.64 30.21
N ALA A 37 -49.00 104.52 30.58
CA ALA A 37 -49.75 103.27 30.43
C ALA A 37 -49.83 102.80 28.97
N VAL A 38 -49.99 103.72 28.01
CA VAL A 38 -49.97 103.41 26.57
C VAL A 38 -48.56 102.99 26.10
N LEU A 39 -47.49 103.59 26.63
CA LEU A 39 -46.12 103.16 26.35
C LEU A 39 -45.85 101.74 26.89
N ASP A 40 -46.28 101.43 28.11
CA ASP A 40 -46.15 100.10 28.71
C ASP A 40 -46.95 99.04 27.93
N GLU A 41 -48.18 99.36 27.50
CA GLU A 41 -48.99 98.47 26.68
C GLU A 41 -48.33 98.21 25.30
N LEU A 42 -47.72 99.24 24.71
CA LEU A 42 -47.00 99.12 23.43
C LEU A 42 -45.73 98.26 23.56
N GLU A 43 -44.97 98.39 24.65
CA GLU A 43 -43.79 97.54 24.93
C GLU A 43 -44.18 96.10 25.27
N SER A 44 -45.25 95.88 26.04
CA SER A 44 -45.81 94.56 26.31
C SER A 44 -46.25 93.86 25.02
N LYS A 45 -46.91 94.58 24.11
CA LYS A 45 -47.28 94.04 22.79
C LYS A 45 -46.05 93.73 21.92
N GLN A 46 -45.03 94.59 21.92
CA GLN A 46 -43.81 94.36 21.14
C GLN A 46 -43.01 93.16 21.66
N THR A 47 -42.88 93.02 22.98
CA THR A 47 -42.20 91.88 23.62
C THR A 47 -42.98 90.58 23.40
N PHE A 48 -44.31 90.61 23.48
CA PHE A 48 -45.16 89.47 23.13
C PHE A 48 -44.99 89.07 21.67
N GLN A 49 -45.01 90.02 20.74
CA GLN A 49 -44.76 89.75 19.31
C GLN A 49 -43.38 89.15 19.07
N GLN A 50 -42.35 89.67 19.74
CA GLN A 50 -40.98 89.14 19.63
C GLN A 50 -40.85 87.74 20.22
N ALA A 51 -41.48 87.48 21.38
CA ALA A 51 -41.51 86.17 22.00
C ALA A 51 -42.27 85.15 21.14
N PHE A 52 -43.42 85.55 20.58
CA PHE A 52 -44.20 84.74 19.64
C PHE A 52 -43.39 84.41 18.38
N PHE A 53 -42.73 85.39 17.78
CA PHE A 53 -41.89 85.17 16.60
C PHE A 53 -40.69 84.26 16.90
N ARG A 54 -40.03 84.47 18.05
CA ARG A 54 -38.93 83.60 18.51
C ARG A 54 -39.40 82.16 18.75
N GLN A 55 -40.58 82.00 19.33
CA GLN A 55 -41.18 80.69 19.57
C GLN A 55 -41.54 80.01 18.25
N SER A 56 -42.15 80.73 17.30
CA SER A 56 -42.45 80.23 15.96
C SER A 56 -41.19 79.75 15.24
N LEU A 57 -40.14 80.57 15.19
CA LEU A 57 -38.85 80.19 14.60
C LEU A 57 -38.24 78.96 15.26
N MET A 58 -38.35 78.84 16.59
CA MET A 58 -37.83 77.68 17.30
C MET A 58 -38.62 76.40 16.98
N TYR A 59 -39.95 76.51 16.81
CA TYR A 59 -40.75 75.38 16.33
C TYR A 59 -40.35 74.95 14.92
N ASP A 60 -40.10 75.89 14.00
CA ASP A 60 -39.69 75.58 12.63
C ASP A 60 -38.34 74.83 12.60
N VAL A 61 -37.35 75.32 13.36
CA VAL A 61 -36.03 74.68 13.47
C VAL A 61 -36.12 73.28 14.08
N VAL A 62 -36.94 73.11 15.12
CA VAL A 62 -37.14 71.80 15.77
C VAL A 62 -37.89 70.84 14.85
N ALA A 63 -38.88 71.34 14.08
CA ALA A 63 -39.61 70.54 13.11
C ALA A 63 -38.71 70.04 11.97
N GLU A 64 -37.85 70.90 11.42
CA GLU A 64 -36.87 70.54 10.39
C GLU A 64 -35.90 69.48 10.89
N ALA A 65 -35.29 69.69 12.07
CA ALA A 65 -34.39 68.71 12.69
C ALA A 65 -35.07 67.37 12.99
N TYR A 66 -36.37 67.39 13.32
CA TYR A 66 -37.15 66.17 13.56
C TYR A 66 -37.42 65.39 12.27
N GLU A 67 -37.74 66.07 11.16
CA GLU A 67 -37.91 65.42 9.86
C GLU A 67 -36.58 64.88 9.33
N GLU A 68 -35.47 65.61 9.47
CA GLU A 68 -34.13 65.10 9.14
C GLU A 68 -33.78 63.84 9.95
N ALA A 69 -34.04 63.85 11.26
CA ALA A 69 -33.79 62.69 12.13
C ALA A 69 -34.63 61.48 11.73
N LYS A 70 -35.90 61.68 11.35
CA LYS A 70 -36.75 60.60 10.82
C LYS A 70 -36.19 60.01 9.53
N GLU A 71 -35.76 60.86 8.60
CA GLU A 71 -35.21 60.41 7.32
C GLU A 71 -33.94 59.58 7.52
N GLN A 72 -33.08 59.98 8.46
CA GLN A 72 -31.88 59.20 8.81
C GLN A 72 -32.23 57.87 9.48
N ILE A 73 -33.19 57.86 10.41
CA ILE A 73 -33.67 56.62 11.02
C ILE A 73 -34.24 55.67 9.95
N ALA A 74 -34.96 56.20 8.96
CA ALA A 74 -35.48 55.39 7.85
C ALA A 74 -34.35 54.74 7.03
N LYS A 75 -33.32 55.52 6.67
CA LYS A 75 -32.13 55.02 5.95
C LYS A 75 -31.37 53.97 6.76
N ASP A 76 -31.18 54.19 8.06
CA ASP A 76 -30.49 53.24 8.95
C ASP A 76 -31.25 51.92 9.05
N VAL A 77 -32.59 51.95 9.12
CA VAL A 77 -33.42 50.75 9.13
C VAL A 77 -33.28 49.98 7.82
N GLU A 78 -33.26 50.65 6.66
CA GLU A 78 -33.04 50.01 5.36
C GLU A 78 -31.66 49.37 5.24
N ILE A 79 -30.61 50.07 5.67
CA ILE A 79 -29.24 49.56 5.69
C ILE A 79 -29.17 48.32 6.57
N LYS A 80 -29.74 48.38 7.78
CA LYS A 80 -29.77 47.25 8.71
C LYS A 80 -30.51 46.05 8.12
N ALA A 81 -31.65 46.26 7.48
CA ALA A 81 -32.39 45.19 6.81
C ALA A 81 -31.56 44.52 5.70
N ARG A 82 -30.86 45.32 4.88
CA ARG A 82 -29.96 44.81 3.84
C ARG A 82 -28.82 43.98 4.42
N LEU A 83 -28.16 44.48 5.47
CA LEU A 83 -27.07 43.77 6.14
C LEU A 83 -27.55 42.45 6.76
N CYS A 84 -28.76 42.42 7.33
CA CYS A 84 -29.34 41.17 7.85
C CYS A 84 -29.55 40.13 6.73
N LEU A 85 -30.05 40.55 5.57
CA LEU A 85 -30.23 39.66 4.42
C LEU A 85 -28.89 39.11 3.90
N GLU A 86 -27.90 39.99 3.76
CA GLU A 86 -26.55 39.61 3.32
C GLU A 86 -25.90 38.65 4.33
N SER A 87 -26.00 38.96 5.63
CA SER A 87 -25.48 38.10 6.69
C SER A 87 -26.11 36.70 6.65
N ASN A 88 -27.43 36.61 6.49
CA ASN A 88 -28.13 35.33 6.34
C ASN A 88 -27.65 34.55 5.11
N SER A 89 -27.49 35.22 3.97
CA SER A 89 -26.97 34.60 2.75
C SER A 89 -25.54 34.06 2.94
N LEU A 90 -24.69 34.80 3.64
CA LEU A 90 -23.34 34.34 3.97
C LEU A 90 -23.35 33.13 4.90
N PHE A 91 -24.25 33.08 5.90
CA PHE A 91 -24.42 31.92 6.76
C PHE A 91 -24.85 30.67 5.99
N ASP A 92 -25.77 30.80 5.04
CA ASP A 92 -26.19 29.68 4.19
C ASP A 92 -25.04 29.16 3.31
N ARG A 93 -24.24 30.07 2.75
CA ARG A 93 -23.04 29.72 1.98
C ARG A 93 -21.99 29.02 2.84
N LEU A 94 -21.78 29.50 4.06
CA LEU A 94 -20.85 28.89 5.01
C LEU A 94 -21.28 27.46 5.35
N ARG A 95 -22.56 27.26 5.67
CA ARG A 95 -23.11 25.93 5.96
C ARG A 95 -22.97 24.98 4.77
N ALA A 96 -23.20 25.46 3.55
CA ALA A 96 -23.00 24.67 2.34
C ALA A 96 -21.53 24.29 2.14
N ALA A 97 -20.60 25.22 2.39
CA ALA A 97 -19.16 24.97 2.30
C ALA A 97 -18.69 23.95 3.36
N GLU A 98 -19.16 24.08 4.60
CA GLU A 98 -18.87 23.13 5.68
C GLU A 98 -19.33 21.71 5.33
N LYS A 99 -20.55 21.59 4.79
CA LYS A 99 -21.06 20.29 4.31
C LYS A 99 -20.19 19.71 3.19
N ARG A 100 -19.72 20.54 2.25
CA ARG A 100 -18.84 20.10 1.17
C ARG A 100 -17.47 19.67 1.68
N ILE A 101 -16.92 20.37 2.67
CA ILE A 101 -15.65 19.99 3.30
C ILE A 101 -15.78 18.64 4.01
N ALA A 102 -16.88 18.42 4.73
CA ALA A 102 -17.15 17.13 5.37
C ALA A 102 -17.19 15.99 4.35
N GLU A 103 -17.95 16.15 3.26
CA GLU A 103 -18.04 15.16 2.18
C GLU A 103 -16.67 14.87 1.54
N LEU A 104 -15.88 15.91 1.25
CA LEU A 104 -14.54 15.75 0.71
C LEU A 104 -13.59 15.05 1.69
N THR A 105 -13.77 15.26 2.99
CA THR A 105 -12.99 14.62 4.04
C THR A 105 -13.30 13.13 4.09
N ASP A 106 -14.58 12.76 3.99
CA ASP A 106 -15.01 11.35 3.93
C ASP A 106 -14.47 10.67 2.67
N GLN A 107 -14.57 11.33 1.51
CA GLN A 107 -13.98 10.82 0.27
C GLN A 107 -12.45 10.66 0.40
N LYS A 108 -11.76 11.63 1.00
CA LYS A 108 -10.31 11.52 1.22
C LYS A 108 -9.97 10.32 2.11
N ALA A 109 -10.76 10.06 3.15
CA ALA A 109 -10.54 8.90 4.02
C ALA A 109 -10.67 7.57 3.26
N THR A 110 -11.65 7.45 2.36
CA THR A 110 -11.78 6.24 1.53
C THR A 110 -10.60 6.09 0.57
N TRP A 111 -10.16 7.17 -0.09
CA TRP A 111 -8.98 7.15 -0.95
C TRP A 111 -7.70 6.74 -0.21
N VAL A 112 -7.49 7.27 1.00
CA VAL A 112 -6.33 6.92 1.83
C VAL A 112 -6.34 5.44 2.19
N SER A 113 -7.49 4.91 2.63
CA SER A 113 -7.62 3.48 2.95
C SER A 113 -7.34 2.60 1.72
N TRP A 114 -7.83 2.98 0.54
CA TRP A 114 -7.54 2.26 -0.70
C TRP A 114 -6.05 2.29 -1.04
N ALA A 115 -5.39 3.44 -0.89
CA ALA A 115 -3.96 3.57 -1.14
C ALA A 115 -3.11 2.73 -0.17
N GLU A 116 -3.47 2.71 1.12
CA GLU A 116 -2.80 1.89 2.13
C GLU A 116 -2.95 0.39 1.82
N ASN A 117 -4.17 -0.06 1.48
CA ASN A 117 -4.42 -1.44 1.09
C ASN A 117 -3.62 -1.84 -0.17
N ALA A 118 -3.59 -0.97 -1.18
CA ALA A 118 -2.83 -1.22 -2.40
C ALA A 118 -1.31 -1.27 -2.12
N SER A 119 -0.81 -0.37 -1.28
CA SER A 119 0.60 -0.37 -0.84
C SER A 119 0.95 -1.67 -0.13
N GLY A 120 0.11 -2.11 0.82
CA GLY A 120 0.31 -3.37 1.54
C GLY A 120 0.34 -4.58 0.61
N MET A 121 -0.51 -4.60 -0.42
CA MET A 121 -0.52 -5.67 -1.42
C MET A 121 0.76 -5.69 -2.26
N VAL A 122 1.28 -4.52 -2.65
CA VAL A 122 2.55 -4.40 -3.38
C VAL A 122 3.71 -4.91 -2.52
N ASP A 123 3.74 -4.59 -1.23
CA ASP A 123 4.80 -5.04 -0.34
C ASP A 123 4.76 -6.57 -0.11
N MET A 124 3.57 -7.15 0.01
CA MET A 124 3.41 -8.62 0.04
C MET A 124 3.91 -9.29 -1.24
N LEU A 125 3.59 -8.74 -2.41
CA LEU A 125 4.06 -9.25 -3.69
C LEU A 125 5.59 -9.15 -3.82
N ARG A 126 6.19 -8.06 -3.35
CA ARG A 126 7.65 -7.89 -3.31
C ARG A 126 8.32 -8.96 -2.45
N LEU A 127 7.77 -9.26 -1.28
CA LEU A 127 8.27 -10.34 -0.42
C LEU A 127 8.21 -11.69 -1.13
N ARG A 128 7.11 -11.98 -1.84
CA ARG A 128 6.97 -13.24 -2.59
C ARG A 128 7.96 -13.33 -3.75
N ILE A 129 8.19 -12.24 -4.48
CA ILE A 129 9.21 -12.19 -5.54
C ILE A 129 10.59 -12.48 -4.96
N ALA A 130 10.97 -11.82 -3.86
CA ALA A 130 12.26 -12.04 -3.21
C ALA A 130 12.44 -13.48 -2.69
N GLU A 131 11.37 -14.12 -2.22
CA GLU A 131 11.38 -15.54 -1.85
C GLU A 131 11.62 -16.43 -3.08
N LEU A 132 10.90 -16.16 -4.18
CA LEU A 132 11.05 -16.91 -5.42
C LEU A 132 12.47 -16.77 -6.00
N GLU A 133 13.02 -15.56 -6.03
CA GLU A 133 14.39 -15.29 -6.49
C GLU A 133 15.43 -16.09 -5.68
N ARG A 134 15.24 -16.19 -4.36
CA ARG A 134 16.11 -17.04 -3.51
C ARG A 134 15.96 -18.52 -3.84
N SER A 135 14.72 -19.00 -4.00
CA SER A 135 14.46 -20.40 -4.34
C SER A 135 15.03 -20.78 -5.72
N GLU A 136 14.95 -19.88 -6.68
CA GLU A 136 15.51 -20.06 -8.02
C GLU A 136 17.04 -20.13 -7.95
N THR A 137 17.66 -19.21 -7.21
CA THR A 137 19.10 -19.24 -6.98
C THR A 137 19.55 -20.54 -6.32
N GLN A 138 18.76 -21.05 -5.36
CA GLN A 138 19.02 -22.34 -4.72
C GLN A 138 18.94 -23.49 -5.73
N LEU A 139 17.88 -23.56 -6.54
CA LEU A 139 17.70 -24.62 -7.54
C LEU A 139 18.81 -24.60 -8.60
N ILE A 140 19.30 -23.42 -8.99
CA ILE A 140 20.46 -23.30 -9.90
C ILE A 140 21.70 -23.90 -9.24
N ASN A 141 22.00 -23.54 -7.98
CA ASN A 141 23.15 -24.09 -7.27
C ASN A 141 23.05 -25.61 -7.09
N GLU A 142 21.86 -26.13 -6.77
CA GLU A 142 21.61 -27.56 -6.64
C GLU A 142 21.78 -28.29 -7.98
N ARG A 143 21.27 -27.72 -9.07
CA ARG A 143 21.46 -28.23 -10.42
C ARG A 143 22.93 -28.25 -10.81
N ASP A 144 23.64 -27.15 -10.62
CA ASP A 144 25.06 -27.04 -10.99
C ASP A 144 25.92 -28.03 -10.18
N TYR A 145 25.58 -28.25 -8.90
CA TYR A 145 26.20 -29.28 -8.07
C TYR A 145 25.90 -30.69 -8.60
N ALA A 146 24.65 -30.98 -8.96
CA ALA A 146 24.26 -32.28 -9.52
C ALA A 146 24.94 -32.54 -10.87
N GLU A 147 25.03 -31.54 -11.74
CA GLU A 147 25.73 -31.61 -13.02
C GLU A 147 27.23 -31.88 -12.81
N SER A 148 27.87 -31.18 -11.86
CA SER A 148 29.27 -31.44 -11.53
C SER A 148 29.49 -32.86 -11.02
N ALA A 149 28.62 -33.35 -10.12
CA ALA A 149 28.71 -34.71 -9.60
C ALA A 149 28.53 -35.77 -10.69
N LEU A 150 27.60 -35.55 -11.63
CA LEU A 150 27.37 -36.45 -12.75
C LEU A 150 28.54 -36.41 -13.75
N ASN A 151 29.09 -35.22 -14.05
CA ASN A 151 30.29 -35.09 -14.87
C ASN A 151 31.48 -35.87 -14.30
N ASP A 152 31.69 -35.78 -12.98
CA ASP A 152 32.76 -36.50 -12.29
C ASP A 152 32.54 -38.02 -12.34
N ALA A 153 31.31 -38.48 -12.11
CA ALA A 153 30.97 -39.90 -12.20
C ALA A 153 31.15 -40.44 -13.62
N TYR A 154 30.65 -39.71 -14.62
CA TYR A 154 30.81 -40.06 -16.03
C TYR A 154 32.28 -40.12 -16.41
N LYS A 155 33.09 -39.12 -16.03
CA LYS A 155 34.52 -39.10 -16.28
C LYS A 155 35.27 -40.25 -15.59
N ALA A 156 34.85 -40.65 -14.40
CA ALA A 156 35.46 -41.79 -13.70
C ALA A 156 35.21 -43.12 -14.43
N VAL A 157 34.05 -43.29 -15.05
CA VAL A 157 33.67 -44.53 -15.76
C VAL A 157 34.15 -44.52 -17.21
N MET A 158 33.94 -43.42 -17.92
CA MET A 158 34.20 -43.31 -19.36
C MET A 158 35.60 -42.79 -19.68
N GLY A 159 36.31 -42.23 -18.70
CA GLY A 159 37.65 -41.63 -18.85
C GLY A 159 37.67 -40.20 -19.41
N GLN A 160 36.52 -39.69 -19.84
CA GLN A 160 36.34 -38.35 -20.39
C GLN A 160 35.06 -37.71 -19.85
N ALA A 161 35.00 -36.38 -19.79
CA ALA A 161 33.77 -35.69 -19.43
C ALA A 161 32.70 -35.86 -20.53
N PRO A 162 31.40 -35.86 -20.18
CA PRO A 162 30.35 -35.95 -21.18
C PRO A 162 30.29 -34.66 -22.01
N GLU A 163 29.98 -34.79 -23.30
CA GLU A 163 29.75 -33.65 -24.17
C GLU A 163 28.24 -33.35 -24.22
N TRP A 164 27.81 -32.41 -23.39
CA TRP A 164 26.41 -31.98 -23.37
C TRP A 164 25.98 -31.43 -24.72
N SER A 165 24.87 -31.92 -25.23
CA SER A 165 24.27 -31.44 -26.48
C SER A 165 22.75 -31.51 -26.41
N ASN A 166 22.07 -30.85 -27.35
CA ASN A 166 20.60 -30.92 -27.41
C ASN A 166 20.07 -32.35 -27.66
N TRP A 167 20.92 -33.27 -28.11
CA TRP A 167 20.59 -34.69 -28.32
C TRP A 167 21.17 -35.60 -27.23
N PHE A 168 21.95 -35.08 -26.30
CA PHE A 168 22.59 -35.84 -25.23
C PHE A 168 22.28 -35.20 -23.87
N SER A 169 21.30 -35.80 -23.19
CA SER A 169 20.79 -35.38 -21.88
C SER A 169 21.41 -36.16 -20.72
N PHE A 170 21.10 -35.76 -19.48
CA PHE A 170 21.51 -36.45 -18.26
C PHE A 170 21.12 -37.94 -18.24
N GLU A 171 19.94 -38.28 -18.78
CA GLU A 171 19.46 -39.66 -18.86
C GLU A 171 20.38 -40.51 -19.74
N ASN A 172 20.75 -40.00 -20.93
CA ASN A 172 21.68 -40.70 -21.82
C ASN A 172 23.06 -40.93 -21.15
N ALA A 173 23.56 -39.95 -20.39
CA ALA A 173 24.82 -40.08 -19.67
C ALA A 173 24.76 -41.17 -18.58
N ILE A 174 23.63 -41.27 -17.88
CA ILE A 174 23.40 -42.32 -16.86
C ILE A 174 23.31 -43.69 -17.53
N ASP A 175 22.55 -43.81 -18.61
CA ASP A 175 22.38 -45.07 -19.35
C ASP A 175 23.72 -45.59 -19.89
N GLU A 176 24.58 -44.71 -20.41
CA GLU A 176 25.92 -45.09 -20.87
C GLU A 176 26.83 -45.55 -19.72
N ILE A 177 26.80 -44.86 -18.58
CA ILE A 177 27.52 -45.28 -17.37
C ILE A 177 27.05 -46.67 -16.94
N GLU A 178 25.74 -46.89 -16.88
CA GLU A 178 25.15 -48.16 -16.48
C GLU A 178 25.60 -49.30 -17.42
N LEU A 179 25.50 -49.08 -18.73
CA LEU A 179 25.92 -50.05 -19.74
C LEU A 179 27.40 -50.43 -19.58
N VAL A 180 28.30 -49.45 -19.42
CA VAL A 180 29.73 -49.73 -19.26
C VAL A 180 30.02 -50.46 -17.95
N CYS A 181 29.34 -50.10 -16.86
CA CYS A 181 29.47 -50.79 -15.59
C CYS A 181 29.00 -52.26 -15.67
N GLU A 182 27.91 -52.53 -16.38
CA GLU A 182 27.43 -53.90 -16.62
C GLU A 182 28.41 -54.72 -17.45
N LEU A 183 28.95 -54.14 -18.52
CA LEU A 183 29.95 -54.80 -19.37
C LEU A 183 31.20 -55.19 -18.56
N TRP A 184 31.72 -54.29 -17.72
CA TRP A 184 32.86 -54.58 -16.87
C TRP A 184 32.57 -55.65 -15.83
N ARG A 185 31.36 -55.66 -15.26
CA ARG A 185 30.92 -56.70 -14.32
C ARG A 185 30.92 -58.07 -14.99
N ASN A 186 30.31 -58.18 -16.17
CA ASN A 186 30.25 -59.43 -16.93
C ASN A 186 31.65 -59.92 -17.34
N GLN A 187 32.52 -59.03 -17.81
CA GLN A 187 33.92 -59.40 -18.12
C GLN A 187 34.68 -59.91 -16.89
N THR A 188 34.44 -59.30 -15.73
CA THR A 188 35.06 -59.73 -14.47
C THR A 188 34.55 -61.12 -14.06
N ASP A 189 33.25 -61.37 -14.20
CA ASP A 189 32.64 -62.67 -13.92
C ASP A 189 33.19 -63.77 -14.85
N ASP A 190 33.34 -63.49 -16.14
CA ASP A 190 33.94 -64.41 -17.10
C ASP A 190 35.38 -64.77 -16.70
N VAL A 191 36.19 -63.78 -16.31
CA VAL A 191 37.56 -64.03 -15.82
C VAL A 191 37.59 -64.89 -14.57
N ILE A 192 36.64 -64.69 -13.64
CA ILE A 192 36.51 -65.52 -12.44
C ILE A 192 36.16 -66.96 -12.82
N GLN A 193 35.18 -67.16 -13.70
CA GLN A 193 34.79 -68.48 -14.19
C GLN A 193 35.95 -69.18 -14.90
N PHE A 194 36.70 -68.47 -15.75
CA PHE A 194 37.88 -69.02 -16.41
C PHE A 194 38.96 -69.45 -15.42
N ARG A 195 39.24 -68.64 -14.38
CA ARG A 195 40.20 -69.02 -13.33
C ARG A 195 39.78 -70.27 -12.58
N GLN A 196 38.49 -70.39 -12.24
CA GLN A 196 37.95 -71.61 -11.60
C GLN A 196 38.13 -72.83 -12.51
N ARG A 197 37.81 -72.70 -13.80
CA ARG A 197 37.94 -73.81 -14.75
C ARG A 197 39.40 -74.23 -14.97
N ILE A 198 40.32 -73.28 -15.01
CA ILE A 198 41.76 -73.57 -15.08
C ILE A 198 42.20 -74.36 -13.85
N GLN A 199 41.82 -73.93 -12.65
CA GLN A 199 42.12 -74.67 -11.41
C GLN A 199 41.56 -76.09 -11.41
N GLU A 200 40.33 -76.28 -11.89
CA GLU A 200 39.74 -77.62 -12.05
C GLU A 200 40.53 -78.50 -13.02
N LEU A 201 40.96 -77.94 -14.16
CA LEU A 201 41.72 -78.66 -15.17
C LEU A 201 43.13 -78.98 -14.67
N GLU A 202 43.79 -78.05 -13.99
CA GLU A 202 45.08 -78.25 -13.34
C GLU A 202 44.99 -79.35 -12.26
N ALA A 203 43.92 -79.37 -11.46
CA ALA A 203 43.68 -80.44 -10.48
C ALA A 203 43.46 -81.81 -11.14
N LYS A 204 42.78 -81.86 -12.30
CA LYS A 204 42.61 -83.10 -13.08
C LYS A 204 43.94 -83.56 -13.69
N LEU A 205 44.76 -82.65 -14.19
CA LEU A 205 46.09 -82.93 -14.73
C LEU A 205 47.10 -83.33 -13.64
N ALA A 206 46.93 -82.83 -12.41
CA ALA A 206 47.75 -83.21 -11.27
C ALA A 206 47.54 -84.68 -10.83
N ASN A 207 46.41 -85.30 -11.20
CA ASN A 207 46.21 -86.73 -11.06
C ASN A 207 46.84 -87.45 -12.27
N PRO A 208 47.97 -88.17 -12.09
CA PRO A 208 48.67 -88.80 -13.21
C PRO A 208 47.76 -89.77 -13.94
N VAL A 209 47.66 -89.63 -15.26
CA VAL A 209 46.98 -90.60 -16.13
C VAL A 209 47.65 -91.95 -15.95
N LEU A 210 46.95 -92.88 -15.29
CA LEU A 210 47.37 -94.27 -15.21
C LEU A 210 47.18 -94.88 -16.61
N LEU A 211 48.24 -94.80 -17.43
CA LEU A 211 48.30 -95.59 -18.66
C LEU A 211 48.22 -97.08 -18.27
N PRO A 212 47.47 -97.91 -19.03
CA PRO A 212 47.51 -99.36 -18.86
C PRO A 212 48.97 -99.81 -18.87
N LYS A 213 49.43 -100.35 -17.75
CA LYS A 213 50.83 -100.75 -17.60
C LYS A 213 51.08 -101.89 -18.59
N THR A 214 51.88 -101.64 -19.63
CA THR A 214 52.51 -102.68 -20.46
C THR A 214 53.60 -103.47 -19.71
N ASN A 215 53.59 -103.41 -18.38
CA ASN A 215 54.53 -104.10 -17.50
C ASN A 215 53.75 -105.05 -16.58
N GLY A 216 53.38 -106.21 -17.13
CA GLY A 216 53.45 -107.52 -16.49
C GLY A 216 52.65 -107.81 -15.21
N TYR A 217 51.96 -106.86 -14.60
CA TYR A 217 51.22 -107.05 -13.36
C TYR A 217 49.75 -106.69 -13.56
N TRP A 218 48.96 -107.71 -13.88
CA TRP A 218 47.50 -107.67 -13.93
C TRP A 218 46.92 -107.30 -12.57
N ASN A 219 45.88 -106.47 -12.54
CA ASN A 219 45.10 -106.25 -11.32
C ASN A 219 44.24 -107.50 -10.98
N GLU A 220 43.68 -107.58 -9.78
CA GLU A 220 42.92 -108.78 -9.34
C GLU A 220 41.70 -109.07 -10.21
N GLN A 221 41.06 -108.04 -10.79
CA GLN A 221 39.93 -108.21 -11.71
C GLN A 221 40.38 -108.74 -13.07
N GLU A 222 41.44 -108.18 -13.65
CA GLU A 222 42.04 -108.63 -14.90
C GLU A 222 42.58 -110.06 -14.79
N LYS A 223 43.16 -110.42 -13.64
CA LYS A 223 43.60 -111.80 -13.35
C LYS A 223 42.44 -112.78 -13.27
N ALA A 224 41.32 -112.37 -12.65
CA ALA A 224 40.11 -113.20 -12.59
C ALA A 224 39.49 -113.42 -13.99
N TYR A 225 39.52 -112.40 -14.86
CA TYR A 225 39.08 -112.55 -16.25
C TYR A 225 39.99 -113.52 -17.03
N GLU A 226 41.30 -113.41 -16.88
CA GLU A 226 42.24 -114.32 -17.57
C GLU A 226 42.11 -115.76 -17.05
N GLU A 227 41.96 -115.97 -15.75
CA GLU A 227 41.70 -117.29 -15.16
C GLU A 227 40.36 -117.87 -15.65
N ALA A 228 39.31 -117.06 -15.76
CA ALA A 228 38.02 -117.49 -16.31
C ALA A 228 38.12 -117.88 -17.79
N ILE A 229 38.86 -117.11 -18.59
CA ILE A 229 39.13 -117.43 -20.00
C ILE A 229 39.93 -118.72 -20.11
N THR A 230 40.94 -118.91 -19.26
CA THR A 230 41.77 -120.12 -19.25
C THR A 230 40.96 -121.35 -18.87
N LEU A 231 40.10 -121.24 -17.86
CA LEU A 231 39.20 -122.32 -17.44
C LEU A 231 38.17 -122.65 -18.52
N ALA A 232 37.61 -121.64 -19.19
CA ALA A 232 36.70 -121.83 -20.32
C ALA A 232 37.40 -122.58 -21.48
N LYS A 233 38.61 -122.16 -21.85
CA LYS A 233 39.43 -122.86 -22.86
C LYS A 233 39.74 -124.31 -22.48
N GLN A 234 40.02 -124.58 -21.22
CA GLN A 234 40.22 -125.96 -20.73
C GLN A 234 38.95 -126.80 -20.84
N ARG A 235 37.79 -126.27 -20.47
CA ARG A 235 36.51 -126.99 -20.56
C ARG A 235 36.11 -127.26 -22.01
N ILE A 236 36.33 -126.32 -22.91
CA ILE A 236 36.12 -126.49 -24.35
C ILE A 236 37.02 -127.61 -24.90
N ARG A 237 38.30 -127.66 -24.50
CA ARG A 237 39.22 -128.75 -24.83
C ARG A 237 38.78 -130.10 -24.29
N MET A 238 38.34 -130.18 -23.03
CA MET A 238 37.80 -131.43 -22.46
C MET A 238 36.49 -131.89 -23.10
N ALA A 239 35.71 -130.98 -23.66
CA ALA A 239 34.51 -131.29 -24.45
C ALA A 239 34.82 -131.72 -25.89
N GLY A 240 36.10 -131.82 -26.28
CA GLY A 240 36.54 -132.31 -27.59
C GLY A 240 36.63 -131.24 -28.69
N PHE A 241 36.47 -129.95 -28.33
CA PHE A 241 36.56 -128.84 -29.28
C PHE A 241 37.93 -128.13 -29.17
N ARG A 242 38.50 -127.71 -30.31
CA ARG A 242 39.74 -126.91 -30.33
C ARG A 242 39.45 -125.44 -30.00
N CYS A 243 40.38 -124.77 -29.32
CA CYS A 243 40.32 -123.33 -29.08
C CYS A 243 41.20 -122.58 -30.11
N GLU A 244 40.83 -121.34 -30.44
CA GLU A 244 41.67 -120.46 -31.27
C GLU A 244 43.07 -120.28 -30.63
N GLY A 245 44.12 -120.61 -31.39
CA GLY A 245 45.51 -120.55 -30.96
C GLY A 245 46.13 -121.91 -30.57
N ASP A 246 45.40 -123.02 -30.65
CA ASP A 246 45.96 -124.37 -30.55
C ASP A 246 46.65 -124.73 -31.90
N GLU A 247 47.95 -124.41 -32.04
CA GLU A 247 48.85 -125.04 -33.02
C GLU A 247 49.30 -126.43 -32.55
#